data_AF-A0A961PU75-F1
#
_entry.id   AF-A0A961PU75-F1
#
_cell.length_a   1.000
_cell.length_b   1.000
_cell.length_c   1.000
_cell.angle_alpha   90.00
_cell.angle_beta   90.00
_cell.angle_gamma   90.00
#
_symmetry.space_group_name_H-M   'P 1'
#
loop_
_entity.id
_entity.type
_entity.pdbx_description
1 polymer ?
#
loop_
_entity_poly.entity_id
_entity_poly.type
_entity_poly.pdbx_seq_one_letter_code
_entity_poly.pdbx_strand_id
1 'polypeptide(L)'
;FSERFYSGKTRALHGTHLSTGDSLWSNFPYLRPMATITDDTLDWYGWDTFGGSVHDVIGTRCDPYTNRLLSGGDYHHCCHSNLTRALADETGLPLAEAEAHVHDVLNVFMCTGFTTDTHQYFMKASPVRPGDFIEFFAEIDLLGALSACPGGDCSAEHSSDATPCYPLLIEILRPRTGALDGWVPPEVNRYSRSHGR
;
A
#
# COMPACT_ATOMS: atom_id res chain seq x y z
N PHE A 1 11.68 9.44 7.88
CA PHE A 1 11.46 8.21 7.08
C PHE A 1 11.71 6.89 7.84
N SER A 2 12.25 6.92 9.07
CA SER A 2 12.46 5.70 9.84
C SER A 2 11.18 5.02 10.30
N GLU A 3 10.14 5.81 10.63
CA GLU A 3 8.75 5.33 10.79
C GLU A 3 8.06 5.33 9.42
N ARG A 4 7.49 4.18 9.03
CA ARG A 4 6.85 3.95 7.73
C ARG A 4 5.84 2.80 7.82
N PHE A 5 5.02 2.65 6.80
CA PHE A 5 4.00 1.62 6.75
C PHE A 5 4.60 0.21 6.84
N TYR A 6 3.93 -0.66 7.59
CA TYR A 6 4.34 -2.02 7.83
C TYR A 6 3.21 -3.00 7.48
N SER A 7 3.15 -3.37 6.19
CA SER A 7 2.18 -4.33 5.66
C SER A 7 2.17 -5.63 6.45
N GLY A 8 3.33 -6.15 6.84
CA GLY A 8 3.45 -7.42 7.55
C GLY A 8 2.68 -7.45 8.89
N LYS A 9 2.78 -6.39 9.71
CA LYS A 9 2.06 -6.35 10.99
C LYS A 9 0.60 -5.91 10.81
N THR A 10 0.34 -5.04 9.85
CA THR A 10 -1.02 -4.69 9.41
C THR A 10 -1.80 -5.94 9.00
N ARG A 11 -1.20 -6.77 8.15
CA ARG A 11 -1.72 -8.06 7.71
C ARG A 11 -2.00 -9.02 8.85
N ALA A 12 -1.12 -9.05 9.85
CA ALA A 12 -1.29 -9.92 11.01
C ALA A 12 -2.42 -9.47 11.95
N LEU A 13 -2.83 -8.19 11.90
CA LEU A 13 -3.88 -7.63 12.74
C LEU A 13 -5.25 -7.67 12.05
N HIS A 14 -5.28 -7.42 10.74
CA HIS A 14 -6.53 -7.21 10.00
C HIS A 14 -6.84 -8.30 8.99
N GLY A 15 -5.82 -8.84 8.33
CA GLY A 15 -5.98 -9.89 7.31
C GLY A 15 -5.18 -9.62 6.05
N THR A 16 -5.39 -10.42 5.00
CA THR A 16 -4.63 -10.28 3.74
C THR A 16 -4.97 -9.02 2.96
N HIS A 17 -6.13 -8.44 3.22
CA HIS A 17 -6.71 -7.26 2.56
C HIS A 17 -7.30 -6.34 3.62
N LEU A 18 -7.42 -5.06 3.31
CA LEU A 18 -7.94 -4.04 4.22
C LEU A 18 -9.23 -3.43 3.66
N SER A 19 -10.07 -2.96 4.56
CA SER A 19 -11.37 -2.36 4.26
C SER A 19 -11.73 -1.29 5.31
N THR A 20 -12.89 -0.66 5.20
CA THR A 20 -13.37 0.36 6.13
C THR A 20 -13.20 -0.06 7.60
N GLY A 21 -12.55 0.81 8.40
CA GLY A 21 -12.25 0.58 9.81
C GLY A 21 -10.86 0.00 10.08
N ASP A 22 -10.19 -0.57 9.08
CA ASP A 22 -8.82 -1.07 9.25
C ASP A 22 -7.80 0.07 9.25
N SER A 23 -6.77 -0.09 10.09
CA SER A 23 -5.63 0.84 10.16
C SER A 23 -4.39 0.33 9.46
N LEU A 24 -3.68 1.24 8.80
CA LEU A 24 -2.31 1.04 8.33
C LEU A 24 -1.34 1.25 9.50
N TRP A 25 -0.62 0.21 9.90
CA TRP A 25 0.27 0.27 11.07
C TRP A 25 1.71 0.60 10.69
N SER A 26 2.40 1.36 11.55
CA SER A 26 3.82 1.67 11.38
C SER A 26 4.75 0.52 11.80
N ASN A 27 5.97 0.53 11.26
CA ASN A 27 7.00 -0.45 11.56
C ASN A 27 7.50 -0.37 13.02
N PHE A 28 8.15 -1.45 13.48
CA PHE A 28 8.85 -1.41 14.75
C PHE A 28 10.01 -0.39 14.70
N PRO A 29 10.29 0.32 15.81
CA PRO A 29 9.67 0.17 17.13
C PRO A 29 8.39 0.99 17.34
N TYR A 30 7.93 1.71 16.31
CA TYR A 30 6.87 2.72 16.45
C TYR A 30 5.49 2.11 16.67
N LEU A 31 5.13 1.08 15.89
CA LEU A 31 3.87 0.32 15.94
C LEU A 31 2.67 1.12 16.49
N ARG A 32 2.17 2.02 15.68
CA ARG A 32 0.94 2.77 15.90
C ARG A 32 0.16 2.94 14.59
N PRO A 33 -1.15 3.24 14.65
CA PRO A 33 -1.91 3.60 13.46
C PRO A 33 -1.28 4.83 12.78
N MET A 34 -1.05 4.74 11.47
CA MET A 34 -0.60 5.84 10.62
C MET A 34 -1.78 6.50 9.93
N ALA A 35 -2.70 5.67 9.44
CA ALA A 35 -3.95 6.06 8.81
C ALA A 35 -5.01 5.00 9.08
N THR A 36 -6.28 5.38 9.06
CA THR A 36 -7.43 4.48 9.21
C THR A 36 -8.35 4.66 8.01
N ILE A 37 -8.78 3.56 7.39
CA ILE A 37 -9.71 3.60 6.25
C ILE A 37 -11.08 4.04 6.76
N THR A 38 -11.60 5.14 6.23
CA THR A 38 -12.91 5.71 6.63
C THR A 38 -14.03 5.32 5.69
N ASP A 39 -13.71 5.04 4.43
CA ASP A 39 -14.67 4.63 3.41
C ASP A 39 -13.94 3.83 2.33
N ASP A 40 -14.60 2.81 1.79
CA ASP A 40 -14.16 2.02 0.66
C ASP A 40 -15.39 1.65 -0.18
N THR A 41 -15.46 2.26 -1.36
CA THR A 41 -16.53 2.02 -2.33
C THR A 41 -16.57 0.58 -2.87
N LEU A 42 -15.50 -0.19 -2.69
CA LEU A 42 -15.38 -1.59 -3.10
C LEU A 42 -15.59 -2.58 -1.94
N ASP A 43 -15.99 -2.13 -0.74
CA ASP A 43 -16.26 -2.98 0.43
C ASP A 43 -17.24 -4.13 0.13
N TRP A 44 -18.15 -3.92 -0.81
CA TRP A 44 -19.12 -4.92 -1.25
C TRP A 44 -18.48 -6.16 -1.91
N TYR A 45 -17.21 -6.07 -2.37
CA TYR A 45 -16.52 -7.16 -3.05
C TYR A 45 -16.31 -8.36 -2.13
N GLY A 46 -15.96 -8.10 -0.86
CA GLY A 46 -15.71 -9.15 0.13
C GLY A 46 -14.64 -10.14 -0.33
N TRP A 47 -15.04 -11.41 -0.46
CA TRP A 47 -14.19 -12.50 -0.93
C TRP A 47 -14.88 -13.23 -2.08
N ASP A 48 -14.18 -13.37 -3.20
CA ASP A 48 -14.69 -14.14 -4.34
C ASP A 48 -14.49 -15.65 -4.17
N THR A 49 -15.02 -16.44 -5.11
CA THR A 49 -14.97 -17.92 -5.09
C THR A 49 -13.55 -18.49 -5.19
N PHE A 50 -12.56 -17.69 -5.56
CA PHE A 50 -11.15 -18.07 -5.65
C PHE A 50 -10.35 -17.62 -4.43
N GLY A 51 -11.00 -17.00 -3.43
CA GLY A 51 -10.34 -16.41 -2.28
C GLY A 51 -9.70 -15.05 -2.57
N GLY A 52 -10.12 -14.37 -3.65
CA GLY A 52 -9.65 -13.05 -4.02
C GLY A 52 -10.40 -11.94 -3.29
N SER A 53 -9.72 -10.86 -2.95
CA SER A 53 -10.29 -9.62 -2.40
C SER A 53 -9.52 -8.39 -2.94
N VAL A 54 -9.85 -7.17 -2.52
CA VAL A 54 -9.24 -5.90 -2.99
C VAL A 54 -8.47 -5.20 -1.87
N HIS A 55 -7.53 -4.31 -2.22
CA HIS A 55 -6.70 -3.54 -1.25
C HIS A 55 -5.74 -4.43 -0.45
N ASP A 56 -4.88 -5.15 -1.18
CA ASP A 56 -4.01 -6.16 -0.59
C ASP A 56 -2.84 -5.60 0.24
N VAL A 57 -2.48 -6.33 1.29
CA VAL A 57 -1.25 -6.14 2.09
C VAL A 57 -0.40 -7.42 2.13
N ILE A 58 -0.55 -8.25 1.09
CA ILE A 58 0.17 -9.53 0.94
C ILE A 58 1.29 -9.46 -0.08
N GLY A 59 1.15 -8.59 -1.09
CA GLY A 59 2.20 -8.31 -2.05
C GLY A 59 3.30 -7.42 -1.46
N THR A 60 4.38 -7.25 -2.22
CA THR A 60 5.46 -6.32 -1.90
C THR A 60 5.35 -5.06 -2.75
N ARG A 61 5.53 -5.20 -4.07
CA ARG A 61 5.38 -4.23 -5.17
C ARG A 61 6.02 -4.84 -6.42
N CYS A 62 5.56 -4.50 -7.63
CA CYS A 62 6.35 -4.83 -8.82
C CYS A 62 7.67 -4.03 -8.77
N ASP A 63 8.78 -4.69 -9.09
CA ASP A 63 10.12 -4.15 -8.91
C ASP A 63 11.06 -4.52 -10.07
N PRO A 64 12.05 -3.69 -10.40
CA PRO A 64 12.95 -3.89 -11.53
C PRO A 64 13.89 -5.09 -11.32
N TYR A 65 14.15 -5.50 -10.09
CA TYR A 65 15.06 -6.59 -9.75
C TYR A 65 14.44 -7.95 -10.08
N THR A 66 13.20 -8.16 -9.65
CA THR A 66 12.40 -9.33 -10.02
C THR A 66 12.17 -9.37 -11.53
N ASN A 67 11.89 -8.23 -12.15
CA ASN A 67 11.78 -8.15 -13.62
C ASN A 67 13.08 -8.62 -14.29
N ARG A 68 14.24 -8.11 -13.88
CA ARG A 68 15.53 -8.49 -14.43
C ARG A 68 15.84 -9.97 -14.19
N LEU A 69 15.49 -10.50 -13.03
CA LEU A 69 15.68 -11.92 -12.69
C LEU A 69 14.87 -12.84 -13.61
N LEU A 70 13.61 -12.48 -13.91
CA LEU A 70 12.69 -13.35 -14.64
C LEU A 70 12.71 -13.14 -16.16
N SER A 71 12.93 -11.91 -16.63
CA SER A 71 12.90 -11.55 -18.07
C SER A 71 14.29 -11.27 -18.67
N GLY A 72 15.30 -11.00 -17.84
CA GLY A 72 16.63 -10.57 -18.27
C GLY A 72 16.73 -9.10 -18.69
N GLY A 73 15.62 -8.36 -18.76
CA GLY A 73 15.58 -6.95 -19.18
C GLY A 73 15.58 -5.95 -18.02
N ASP A 74 16.10 -4.75 -18.29
CA ASP A 74 15.96 -3.60 -17.40
C ASP A 74 14.67 -2.84 -17.73
N TYR A 75 13.79 -2.68 -16.74
CA TYR A 75 12.55 -1.93 -16.85
C TYR A 75 12.46 -0.93 -15.69
N HIS A 76 12.28 0.35 -16.00
CA HIS A 76 12.46 1.45 -15.03
C HIS A 76 11.17 2.06 -14.49
N HIS A 77 10.01 1.55 -14.91
CA HIS A 77 8.69 2.07 -14.55
C HIS A 77 7.88 1.15 -13.63
N CYS A 78 8.54 0.18 -12.99
CA CYS A 78 7.99 -0.56 -11.86
C CYS A 78 7.59 0.38 -10.70
N CYS A 79 6.56 0.03 -9.95
CA CYS A 79 6.14 0.76 -8.74
C CYS A 79 7.30 1.03 -7.78
N HIS A 80 8.21 0.08 -7.59
CA HIS A 80 9.41 0.30 -6.78
C HIS A 80 10.23 1.50 -7.27
N SER A 81 10.57 1.53 -8.56
CA SER A 81 11.35 2.64 -9.15
C SER A 81 10.57 3.95 -9.17
N ASN A 82 9.26 3.90 -9.39
CA ASN A 82 8.39 5.08 -9.36
C ASN A 82 8.38 5.71 -7.96
N LEU A 83 8.22 4.90 -6.91
CA LEU A 83 8.24 5.35 -5.51
C LEU A 83 9.63 5.84 -5.10
N THR A 84 10.70 5.17 -5.52
CA THR A 84 12.08 5.61 -5.24
C THR A 84 12.32 7.02 -5.78
N ARG A 85 11.95 7.28 -7.03
CA ARG A 85 12.12 8.61 -7.64
C ARG A 85 11.24 9.66 -6.98
N ALA A 86 9.95 9.35 -6.79
CA ALA A 86 9.02 10.29 -6.15
C ALA A 86 9.47 10.69 -4.73
N LEU A 87 9.96 9.72 -3.94
CA LEU A 87 10.50 10.00 -2.61
C LEU A 87 11.77 10.83 -2.68
N ALA A 88 12.72 10.49 -3.56
CA ALA A 88 13.95 11.25 -3.74
C ALA A 88 13.68 12.71 -4.13
N ASP A 89 12.78 12.93 -5.08
CA ASP A 89 12.42 14.25 -5.59
C ASP A 89 11.77 15.12 -4.51
N GLU A 90 10.84 14.55 -3.73
CA GLU A 90 10.14 15.28 -2.65
C GLU A 90 11.04 15.61 -1.47
N THR A 91 11.96 14.70 -1.11
CA THR A 91 12.75 14.85 0.12
C THR A 91 14.17 15.36 -0.12
N GLY A 92 14.61 15.46 -1.38
CA GLY A 92 15.97 15.79 -1.77
C GLY A 92 17.01 14.72 -1.40
N LEU A 93 16.58 13.48 -1.10
CA LEU A 93 17.50 12.40 -0.76
C LEU A 93 18.18 11.88 -2.04
N PRO A 94 19.44 11.39 -1.95
CA PRO A 94 20.03 10.62 -3.03
C PRO A 94 19.16 9.39 -3.36
N LEU A 95 19.04 9.05 -4.65
CA LEU A 95 18.17 7.95 -5.11
C LEU A 95 18.39 6.65 -4.32
N ALA A 96 19.65 6.27 -4.09
CA ALA A 96 19.99 5.05 -3.35
C ALA A 96 19.56 5.08 -1.87
N GLU A 97 19.55 6.26 -1.24
CA GLU A 97 19.07 6.43 0.14
C GLU A 97 17.54 6.42 0.19
N ALA A 98 16.88 7.08 -0.76
CA ALA A 98 15.43 7.05 -0.90
C ALA A 98 14.91 5.62 -1.16
N GLU A 99 15.60 4.86 -2.02
CA GLU A 99 15.25 3.47 -2.34
C GLU A 99 15.18 2.58 -1.09
N ALA A 100 16.12 2.74 -0.16
CA ALA A 100 16.16 1.99 1.10
C ALA A 100 14.98 2.30 2.05
N HIS A 101 14.28 3.41 1.81
CA HIS A 101 13.07 3.79 2.55
C HIS A 101 11.77 3.31 1.88
N VAL A 102 11.81 2.94 0.60
CA VAL A 102 10.67 2.29 -0.09
C VAL A 102 10.42 0.93 0.57
N HIS A 103 9.15 0.64 0.83
CA HIS A 103 8.71 -0.51 1.63
C HIS A 103 7.56 -1.24 0.93
N ASP A 104 7.14 -2.36 1.52
CA ASP A 104 6.01 -3.13 1.02
C ASP A 104 4.73 -2.30 1.08
N VAL A 105 3.90 -2.40 0.05
CA VAL A 105 2.83 -1.44 -0.22
C VAL A 105 1.48 -1.91 0.32
N LEU A 106 0.53 -0.98 0.37
CA LEU A 106 -0.88 -1.28 0.23
C LEU A 106 -1.20 -1.28 -1.28
N ASN A 107 -1.61 -2.42 -1.82
CA ASN A 107 -2.00 -2.53 -3.23
C ASN A 107 -3.45 -2.07 -3.43
N VAL A 108 -3.64 -0.75 -3.40
CA VAL A 108 -4.96 -0.11 -3.58
C VAL A 108 -5.60 -0.57 -4.89
N PHE A 109 -6.87 -0.97 -4.83
CA PHE A 109 -7.69 -1.50 -5.93
C PHE A 109 -7.25 -2.83 -6.54
N MET A 110 -6.05 -3.33 -6.26
CA MET A 110 -5.59 -4.59 -6.83
C MET A 110 -6.40 -5.76 -6.27
N CYS A 111 -6.84 -6.69 -7.14
CA CYS A 111 -7.61 -7.86 -6.72
C CYS A 111 -6.75 -9.12 -6.72
N THR A 112 -6.47 -9.65 -5.53
CA THR A 112 -5.46 -10.71 -5.33
C THR A 112 -5.87 -11.70 -4.25
N GLY A 113 -5.09 -12.77 -4.11
CA GLY A 113 -5.29 -13.76 -3.07
C GLY A 113 -4.22 -14.85 -3.12
N PHE A 114 -4.47 -15.92 -2.39
CA PHE A 114 -3.68 -17.15 -2.46
C PHE A 114 -4.54 -18.28 -3.01
N THR A 115 -4.03 -19.00 -4.00
CA THR A 115 -4.75 -20.13 -4.58
C THR A 115 -5.05 -21.20 -3.51
N THR A 116 -6.21 -21.82 -3.58
CA THR A 116 -6.64 -22.79 -2.55
C THR A 116 -5.89 -24.12 -2.63
N ASP A 117 -5.37 -24.47 -3.80
CA ASP A 117 -4.72 -25.74 -4.09
C ASP A 117 -3.21 -25.72 -3.81
N THR A 118 -2.55 -24.59 -4.10
CA THR A 118 -1.09 -24.44 -4.07
C THR A 118 -0.61 -23.29 -3.21
N HIS A 119 -1.51 -22.44 -2.71
CA HIS A 119 -1.22 -21.28 -1.87
C HIS A 119 -0.25 -20.28 -2.52
N GLN A 120 -0.31 -20.18 -3.84
CA GLN A 120 0.48 -19.23 -4.63
C GLN A 120 -0.25 -17.89 -4.70
N TYR A 121 0.52 -16.80 -4.65
CA TYR A 121 -0.03 -15.47 -4.89
C TYR A 121 -0.59 -15.38 -6.31
N PHE A 122 -1.81 -14.89 -6.44
CA PHE A 122 -2.43 -14.60 -7.73
C PHE A 122 -2.95 -13.17 -7.78
N MET A 123 -3.11 -12.68 -9.00
CA MET A 123 -3.84 -11.44 -9.30
C MET A 123 -4.91 -11.72 -10.35
N LYS A 124 -5.89 -10.83 -10.41
CA LYS A 124 -6.93 -10.81 -11.45
C LYS A 124 -7.35 -9.37 -11.73
N ALA A 125 -8.08 -9.19 -12.83
CA ALA A 125 -8.64 -7.90 -13.22
C ALA A 125 -9.40 -7.25 -12.06
N SER A 126 -9.01 -6.02 -11.72
CA SER A 126 -9.62 -5.25 -10.64
C SER A 126 -11.11 -4.96 -10.91
N PRO A 127 -11.97 -5.02 -9.87
CA PRO A 127 -13.36 -4.58 -10.00
C PRO A 127 -13.50 -3.05 -10.08
N VAL A 128 -12.43 -2.28 -9.82
CA VAL A 128 -12.46 -0.81 -9.76
C VAL A 128 -12.95 -0.17 -11.05
N ARG A 129 -13.76 0.88 -10.94
CA ARG A 129 -14.26 1.71 -12.03
C ARG A 129 -13.98 3.18 -11.75
N PRO A 130 -13.95 4.05 -12.78
CA PRO A 130 -13.86 5.49 -12.57
C PRO A 130 -14.98 5.97 -11.64
N GLY A 131 -14.59 6.60 -10.54
CA GLY A 131 -15.51 7.06 -9.48
C GLY A 131 -15.41 6.26 -8.18
N ASP A 132 -14.89 5.03 -8.21
CA ASP A 132 -14.54 4.29 -7.00
C ASP A 132 -13.36 4.96 -6.30
N PHE A 133 -13.40 4.96 -4.97
CA PHE A 133 -12.36 5.52 -4.10
C PHE A 133 -12.20 4.69 -2.83
N ILE A 134 -11.05 4.90 -2.20
CA ILE A 134 -10.77 4.52 -0.81
C ILE A 134 -10.32 5.77 -0.07
N GLU A 135 -10.90 6.03 1.09
CA GLU A 135 -10.67 7.23 1.89
C GLU A 135 -9.93 6.86 3.18
N PHE A 136 -9.01 7.73 3.60
CA PHE A 136 -8.23 7.54 4.82
C PHE A 136 -8.30 8.76 5.72
N PHE A 137 -8.49 8.52 7.01
CA PHE A 137 -8.16 9.47 8.06
C PHE A 137 -6.69 9.34 8.44
N ALA A 138 -5.91 10.43 8.30
CA ALA A 138 -4.51 10.47 8.72
C ALA A 138 -4.42 10.62 10.25
N GLU A 139 -3.95 9.57 10.93
CA GLU A 139 -3.84 9.52 12.39
C GLU A 139 -2.62 10.32 12.90
N ILE A 140 -1.62 10.48 12.03
CA ILE A 140 -0.40 11.28 12.27
C ILE A 140 -0.10 12.10 11.01
N ASP A 141 0.88 13.01 11.07
CA ASP A 141 1.38 13.67 9.86
C ASP A 141 2.05 12.65 8.94
N LEU A 142 1.65 12.62 7.67
CA LEU A 142 2.10 11.63 6.68
C LEU A 142 2.77 12.30 5.48
N LEU A 143 3.83 11.66 5.02
CA LEU A 143 4.26 11.76 3.62
C LEU A 143 3.71 10.54 2.86
N GLY A 144 2.65 10.75 2.08
CA GLY A 144 2.08 9.73 1.21
C GLY A 144 2.82 9.67 -0.13
N ALA A 145 3.08 8.46 -0.63
CA ALA A 145 3.63 8.24 -1.96
C ALA A 145 2.78 7.18 -2.68
N LEU A 146 2.36 7.47 -3.91
CA LEU A 146 1.51 6.59 -4.71
C LEU A 146 2.14 6.39 -6.09
N SER A 147 2.11 5.16 -6.59
CA SER A 147 2.51 4.82 -7.95
C SER A 147 1.32 4.23 -8.70
N ALA A 148 0.95 4.82 -9.84
CA ALA A 148 0.09 4.16 -10.81
C ALA A 148 0.87 2.96 -11.40
N CYS A 149 0.40 1.74 -11.13
CA CYS A 149 1.11 0.52 -11.50
C CYS A 149 1.13 0.36 -13.03
N PRO A 150 2.28 0.00 -13.65
CA PRO A 150 2.32 -0.32 -15.08
C PRO A 150 1.48 -1.56 -15.45
N GLY A 151 1.10 -2.37 -14.46
CA GLY A 151 0.17 -3.49 -14.66
C GLY A 151 -1.28 -3.07 -14.91
N GLY A 152 -1.61 -1.77 -14.87
CA GLY A 152 -2.97 -1.26 -15.05
C GLY A 152 -3.94 -1.85 -14.04
N ASP A 153 -4.97 -2.54 -14.53
CA ASP A 153 -5.97 -3.26 -13.71
C ASP A 153 -5.51 -4.66 -13.26
N CYS A 154 -4.26 -5.03 -13.53
CA CYS A 154 -3.66 -6.32 -13.23
C CYS A 154 -4.34 -7.53 -13.91
N SER A 155 -4.98 -7.30 -15.06
CA SER A 155 -5.63 -8.36 -15.85
C SER A 155 -4.68 -9.24 -16.68
N ALA A 156 -3.44 -8.80 -16.89
CA ALA A 156 -2.46 -9.48 -17.75
C ALA A 156 -1.16 -9.82 -16.99
N GLU A 157 -0.10 -9.04 -17.19
CA GLU A 157 1.24 -9.25 -16.61
C GLU A 157 1.73 -8.00 -15.86
N HIS A 158 2.75 -8.18 -15.01
CA HIS A 158 3.45 -7.08 -14.35
C HIS A 158 4.59 -6.53 -15.22
N SER A 159 5.05 -5.31 -14.92
CA SER A 159 6.28 -4.74 -15.49
C SER A 159 6.28 -4.62 -17.03
N SER A 160 5.14 -4.24 -17.60
CA SER A 160 4.93 -4.12 -19.05
C SER A 160 4.14 -2.85 -19.37
N ASP A 161 4.38 -2.27 -20.55
CA ASP A 161 3.58 -1.14 -21.09
C ASP A 161 2.41 -1.62 -21.96
N ALA A 162 2.18 -2.94 -22.05
CA ALA A 162 1.13 -3.52 -22.89
C ALA A 162 -0.28 -3.32 -22.32
N THR A 163 -0.40 -3.13 -21.00
CA THR A 163 -1.69 -2.95 -20.34
C THR A 163 -2.08 -1.46 -20.36
N PRO A 164 -3.33 -1.11 -20.69
CA PRO A 164 -3.81 0.26 -20.55
C PRO A 164 -3.69 0.74 -19.09
N CYS A 165 -2.90 1.79 -18.89
CA CYS A 165 -2.71 2.44 -17.61
C CYS A 165 -3.50 3.74 -17.53
N TYR A 166 -3.98 4.06 -16.33
CA TYR A 166 -4.80 5.24 -16.06
C TYR A 166 -4.22 6.02 -14.89
N PRO A 167 -4.42 7.35 -14.83
CA PRO A 167 -4.00 8.15 -13.68
C PRO A 167 -4.80 7.77 -12.42
N LEU A 168 -4.18 7.94 -11.26
CA LEU A 168 -4.83 7.92 -9.96
C LEU A 168 -4.87 9.35 -9.40
N LEU A 169 -6.00 9.73 -8.80
CA LEU A 169 -6.18 11.03 -8.17
C LEU A 169 -6.04 10.89 -6.65
N ILE A 170 -5.32 11.82 -6.03
CA ILE A 170 -5.30 12.01 -4.58
C ILE A 170 -5.91 13.37 -4.28
N GLU A 171 -6.91 13.40 -3.41
CA GLU A 171 -7.48 14.62 -2.86
C GLU A 171 -7.20 14.69 -1.37
N ILE A 172 -6.85 15.88 -0.86
CA ILE A 172 -6.59 16.10 0.56
C ILE A 172 -7.72 16.96 1.12
N LEU A 173 -8.53 16.36 1.99
CA LEU A 173 -9.64 17.03 2.66
C LEU A 173 -9.25 17.44 4.08
N ARG A 174 -9.82 18.54 4.56
CA ARG A 174 -9.64 19.01 5.94
C ARG A 174 -10.98 18.88 6.68
N PRO A 175 -11.01 18.29 7.89
CA PRO A 175 -12.23 18.22 8.67
C PRO A 175 -12.71 19.62 9.06
N ARG A 176 -14.02 19.75 9.30
CA ARG A 176 -14.60 21.00 9.81
C ARG A 176 -13.96 21.35 11.15
N THR A 177 -13.80 22.64 11.43
CA THR A 177 -13.31 23.12 12.74
C THR A 177 -14.15 22.53 13.88
N GLY A 178 -13.48 21.97 14.89
CA GLY A 178 -14.12 21.32 16.05
C GLY A 178 -14.48 19.84 15.86
N ALA A 179 -14.41 19.29 14.64
CA ALA A 179 -14.79 17.89 14.39
C ALA A 179 -13.86 16.87 15.06
N LEU A 180 -12.65 17.28 15.44
CA LEU A 180 -11.65 16.46 16.14
C LEU A 180 -11.44 16.91 17.60
N ASP A 181 -12.37 17.66 18.18
CA ASP A 181 -12.25 18.10 19.58
C ASP A 181 -12.16 16.89 20.52
N GLY A 182 -11.06 16.81 21.29
CA GLY A 182 -10.78 15.71 22.20
C GLY A 182 -10.12 14.48 21.55
N TRP A 183 -10.00 14.43 20.23
CA TRP A 183 -9.17 13.42 19.57
C TRP A 183 -7.68 13.75 19.78
N VAL A 184 -6.88 12.71 20.00
CA VAL A 184 -5.44 12.82 20.22
C VAL A 184 -4.74 11.84 19.28
N PRO A 185 -3.71 12.28 18.51
CA PRO A 185 -2.92 11.39 17.68
C PRO A 185 -2.35 10.21 18.48
N PRO A 186 -2.27 9.01 17.89
CA PRO A 186 -1.74 7.84 18.60
C PRO A 186 -0.26 8.02 18.93
N GLU A 187 0.09 7.70 20.16
CA GLU A 187 1.48 7.67 20.60
C GLU A 187 2.23 6.46 20.03
N VAL A 188 3.56 6.59 19.94
CA VAL A 188 4.42 5.44 19.62
C VAL A 188 4.31 4.36 20.69
N ASN A 189 4.56 3.12 20.29
CA ASN A 189 4.46 1.95 21.16
C ASN A 189 5.37 2.10 22.39
N ARG A 190 4.78 1.90 23.57
CA ARG A 190 5.44 2.09 24.87
C ARG A 190 6.20 0.86 25.37
N TYR A 191 6.37 -0.18 24.56
CA TYR A 191 7.21 -1.31 24.92
C TYR A 191 8.59 -0.79 25.35
N SER A 192 9.11 -1.29 26.47
CA SER A 192 10.32 -0.77 27.12
C SER A 192 11.56 -0.76 26.21
N ARG A 193 11.56 -1.57 25.15
CA ARG A 193 12.72 -1.87 24.29
C ARG A 193 13.92 -2.37 25.08
N SER A 194 13.70 -2.85 26.30
CA SER A 194 14.73 -3.45 27.13
C SER A 194 15.10 -4.85 26.62
N HIS A 195 14.18 -5.53 25.93
CA HIS A 195 14.40 -6.87 25.38
C HIS A 195 14.88 -7.88 26.44
N GLY A 196 14.43 -7.70 27.68
CA GLY A 196 14.84 -8.52 28.82
C GLY A 196 16.26 -8.23 29.33
N ARG A 197 16.82 -7.06 29.03
CA ARG A 197 18.13 -6.57 29.50
C ARG A 197 18.02 -5.24 30.22
#